data_AF-A0A8S1GR18-F1
#
_entry.id   AF-A0A8S1GR18-F1
#
_cell.length_a   1.000
_cell.length_b   1.000
_cell.length_c   1.000
_cell.angle_alpha   90.00
_cell.angle_beta   90.00
_cell.angle_gamma   90.00
#
_symmetry.space_group_name_H-M   'P 1'
#
loop_
_entity.id
_entity.type
_entity.pdbx_description
1 polymer ?
#
loop_
_entity_poly.entity_id
_entity_poly.type
_entity_poly.pdbx_seq_one_letter_code
_entity_poly.pdbx_strand_id
1 'polypeptide(L)'
;MTSLERPPLIVNKGFLDSRQNLLKIVEVILGVTTACVNNYCYPNPFHSYCTERIFYATQLFSILVINIFCIALTALLAMANLLGFYDAFYKFNFPVLERFLTTLFAVLYLTDVVIIFSDVMSVPFSPAWMLPLIFTLWTAVVYSADAYFLWSKRNYREQW
;
A
#
# COMPACT_ATOMS: atom_id res chain seq x y z
N MET A 1 8.40 39.62 -18.41
CA MET A 1 8.21 38.98 -17.08
C MET A 1 6.91 38.19 -17.13
N THR A 2 6.99 36.89 -17.40
CA THR A 2 5.82 36.01 -17.43
C THR A 2 5.69 35.33 -16.08
N SER A 3 4.95 35.93 -15.16
CA SER A 3 4.52 35.23 -13.95
C SER A 3 3.55 34.13 -14.38
N LEU A 4 4.05 32.89 -14.47
CA LEU A 4 3.19 31.72 -14.41
C LEU A 4 2.52 31.74 -13.04
N GLU A 5 1.36 32.37 -12.94
CA GLU A 5 0.41 32.16 -11.84
C GLU A 5 -0.07 30.71 -11.94
N ARG A 6 0.70 29.79 -11.36
CA ARG A 6 0.16 28.47 -11.04
C ARG A 6 -0.86 28.67 -9.92
N PRO A 7 -2.04 28.04 -9.99
CA PRO A 7 -3.00 28.12 -8.91
C PRO A 7 -2.32 27.67 -7.61
N PRO A 8 -2.54 28.37 -6.49
CA PRO A 8 -1.90 28.06 -5.23
C PRO A 8 -2.27 26.63 -4.80
N LEU A 9 -1.35 25.95 -4.12
CA LEU A 9 -1.67 24.69 -3.45
C LEU A 9 -2.72 24.97 -2.37
N ILE A 10 -3.91 24.38 -2.53
CA ILE A 10 -5.02 24.55 -1.59
C ILE A 10 -5.14 23.26 -0.79
N VAL A 11 -5.08 23.38 0.54
CA VAL A 11 -5.34 22.24 1.42
C VAL A 11 -6.82 21.86 1.31
N ASN A 12 -7.08 20.62 0.90
CA ASN A 12 -8.42 20.11 0.79
C ASN A 12 -9.01 19.81 2.19
N LYS A 13 -9.86 20.72 2.69
CA LYS A 13 -10.51 20.58 4.00
C LYS A 13 -11.50 19.40 4.07
N GLY A 14 -12.01 18.94 2.93
CA GLY A 14 -12.89 17.77 2.82
C GLY A 14 -12.14 16.46 2.53
N PHE A 15 -10.82 16.42 2.76
CA PHE A 15 -10.01 15.24 2.46
C PHE A 15 -10.53 13.99 3.18
N LEU A 16 -10.89 14.09 4.46
CA LEU A 16 -11.38 12.97 5.27
C LEU A 16 -12.81 12.55 4.94
N ASP A 17 -13.59 13.42 4.28
CA ASP A 17 -14.97 13.11 3.89
C ASP A 17 -15.03 12.19 2.65
N SER A 18 -13.95 12.15 1.87
CA SER A 18 -13.82 11.23 0.74
C SER A 18 -13.43 9.83 1.22
N ARG A 19 -14.33 8.85 0.98
CA ARG A 19 -14.08 7.43 1.24
C ARG A 19 -12.77 6.92 0.63
N GLN A 20 -12.35 7.45 -0.52
CA GLN A 20 -11.11 7.05 -1.21
C GLN A 20 -9.86 7.47 -0.42
N ASN A 21 -9.87 8.68 0.13
CA ASN A 21 -8.76 9.19 0.94
C ASN A 21 -8.65 8.46 2.28
N LEU A 22 -9.79 8.07 2.87
CA LEU A 22 -9.83 7.26 4.08
C LEU A 22 -9.24 5.86 3.83
N LEU A 23 -9.56 5.24 2.68
CA LEU A 23 -8.92 3.99 2.24
C LEU A 23 -7.40 4.14 2.14
N LYS A 24 -6.89 5.23 1.56
CA LYS A 24 -5.43 5.50 1.50
C LYS A 24 -4.78 5.61 2.87
N ILE A 25 -5.44 6.23 3.85
CA ILE A 25 -4.93 6.27 5.23
C ILE A 25 -4.88 4.84 5.82
N VAL A 26 -5.92 4.05 5.62
CA VAL A 26 -5.99 2.67 6.10
C VAL A 26 -4.89 1.81 5.44
N GLU A 27 -4.64 1.97 4.14
CA GLU A 27 -3.54 1.34 3.40
C GLU A 27 -2.17 1.67 4.01
N VAL A 28 -1.94 2.93 4.39
CA VAL A 28 -0.68 3.34 5.04
C VAL A 28 -0.53 2.71 6.41
N ILE A 29 -1.57 2.76 7.25
CA ILE A 29 -1.53 2.18 8.61
C ILE A 29 -1.27 0.68 8.54
N LEU A 30 -1.97 -0.03 7.66
CA LEU A 30 -1.80 -1.46 7.47
C LEU A 30 -0.46 -1.83 6.87
N GLY A 31 0.03 -1.08 5.88
CA GLY A 31 1.36 -1.28 5.33
C GLY A 31 2.45 -1.12 6.38
N VAL A 32 2.39 -0.05 7.21
CA VAL A 32 3.35 0.16 8.30
C VAL A 32 3.28 -0.99 9.32
N THR A 33 2.07 -1.42 9.67
CA THR A 33 1.89 -2.53 10.62
C THR A 33 2.46 -3.84 10.06
N THR A 34 2.23 -4.12 8.77
CA THR A 34 2.74 -5.30 8.07
C THR A 34 4.27 -5.27 8.00
N ALA A 35 4.88 -4.12 7.71
CA ALA A 35 6.34 -3.95 7.74
C ALA A 35 6.93 -4.30 9.11
N CYS A 36 6.32 -3.79 10.19
CA CYS A 36 6.75 -4.08 11.55
C CYS A 36 6.60 -5.57 11.87
N VAL A 37 5.46 -6.19 11.53
CA VAL A 37 5.24 -7.62 11.78
C VAL A 37 6.21 -8.50 10.98
N ASN A 38 6.49 -8.17 9.71
CA ASN A 38 7.46 -8.89 8.89
C ASN A 38 8.91 -8.69 9.38
N ASN A 39 9.21 -7.60 10.07
CA ASN A 39 10.50 -7.42 10.72
C ASN A 39 10.63 -8.24 12.01
N TYR A 40 9.58 -8.25 12.84
CA TYR A 40 9.60 -8.87 14.18
C TYR A 40 9.29 -10.37 14.20
N CYS A 41 8.37 -10.84 13.36
CA CYS A 41 7.77 -12.17 13.47
C CYS A 41 7.88 -12.97 12.16
N TYR A 42 8.99 -12.85 11.44
CA TYR A 42 9.18 -13.58 10.19
C TYR A 42 9.44 -15.08 10.42
N PRO A 43 8.84 -15.98 9.62
CA PRO A 43 9.06 -17.42 9.73
C PRO A 43 10.55 -17.77 9.63
N ASN A 44 11.06 -18.51 10.61
CA ASN A 44 12.44 -18.99 10.59
C ASN A 44 12.57 -20.33 11.33
N PRO A 45 13.56 -21.17 10.97
CA PRO A 45 13.73 -22.50 11.54
C PRO A 45 14.50 -22.51 12.87
N PHE A 46 15.11 -21.39 13.27
CA PHE A 46 16.00 -21.34 14.44
C PHE A 46 15.27 -20.99 15.74
N HIS A 47 14.27 -20.12 15.66
CA HIS A 47 13.51 -19.61 16.80
C HIS A 47 12.03 -19.70 16.49
N SER A 48 11.26 -20.42 17.31
CA SER A 48 9.80 -20.56 17.19
C SER A 48 9.01 -19.35 17.72
N TYR A 49 9.71 -18.30 18.15
CA TYR A 49 9.19 -17.05 18.67
C TYR A 49 9.67 -15.86 17.82
N CYS A 50 9.00 -14.72 17.95
CA CYS A 50 9.35 -13.50 17.22
C CYS A 50 10.72 -12.95 17.64
N THR A 51 11.55 -12.60 16.67
CA THR A 51 12.88 -12.03 16.86
C THR A 51 13.11 -10.93 15.83
N GLU A 52 13.76 -9.83 16.22
CA GLU A 52 14.10 -8.70 15.35
C GLU A 52 15.24 -8.99 14.34
N ARG A 53 15.67 -10.25 14.20
CA ARG A 53 16.75 -10.63 13.30
C ARG A 53 16.23 -10.93 11.90
N ILE A 54 17.00 -10.48 10.93
CA ILE A 54 16.75 -10.72 9.50
C ILE A 54 17.53 -11.98 9.10
N PHE A 55 16.81 -13.02 8.67
CA PHE A 55 17.40 -14.31 8.30
C PHE A 55 17.39 -14.57 6.79
N TYR A 56 16.39 -14.03 6.08
CA TYR A 56 16.13 -14.37 4.67
C TYR A 56 16.12 -13.15 3.75
N ALA A 57 16.53 -13.36 2.50
CA ALA A 57 16.38 -12.34 1.46
C ALA A 57 14.90 -12.07 1.12
N THR A 58 14.02 -13.07 1.27
CA THR A 58 12.56 -12.94 1.10
C THR A 58 11.97 -11.98 2.13
N GLN A 59 12.42 -12.07 3.39
CA GLN A 59 12.08 -11.11 4.45
C GLN A 59 12.47 -9.68 4.07
N LEU A 60 13.70 -9.47 3.58
CA LEU A 60 14.16 -8.14 3.13
C LEU A 60 13.36 -7.63 1.93
N PHE A 61 13.05 -8.50 0.97
CA PHE A 61 12.25 -8.16 -0.21
C PHE A 61 10.84 -7.72 0.21
N SER A 62 10.18 -8.47 1.08
CA SER A 62 8.87 -8.12 1.63
C SER A 62 8.90 -6.77 2.35
N ILE A 63 9.89 -6.52 3.21
CA ILE A 63 9.98 -5.27 3.98
C ILE A 63 10.30 -4.08 3.07
N LEU A 64 11.39 -4.14 2.29
CA LEU A 64 11.90 -3.00 1.53
C LEU A 64 11.09 -2.73 0.26
N VAL A 65 10.85 -3.78 -0.53
CA VAL A 65 10.29 -3.65 -1.88
C VAL A 65 8.77 -3.64 -1.86
N ILE A 66 8.14 -4.40 -0.97
CA ILE A 66 6.68 -4.48 -0.93
C ILE A 66 6.14 -3.46 0.06
N ASN A 67 6.54 -3.53 1.32
CA ASN A 67 5.95 -2.65 2.33
C ASN A 67 6.44 -1.19 2.19
N ILE A 68 7.73 -0.91 2.36
CA ILE A 68 8.24 0.48 2.39
C ILE A 68 7.95 1.22 1.08
N PHE A 69 8.19 0.59 -0.07
CA PHE A 69 7.92 1.20 -1.37
C PHE A 69 6.44 1.54 -1.56
N CYS A 70 5.53 0.60 -1.28
CA CYS A 70 4.10 0.85 -1.40
C CYS A 70 3.65 1.94 -0.42
N ILE A 71 4.10 1.91 0.84
CA ILE A 71 3.76 2.93 1.84
C ILE A 71 4.22 4.31 1.38
N ALA A 72 5.47 4.43 0.90
CA ALA A 72 6.03 5.71 0.48
C ALA A 72 5.23 6.32 -0.68
N LEU A 73 4.89 5.52 -1.69
CA LEU A 73 4.11 5.99 -2.83
C LEU A 73 2.65 6.25 -2.48
N THR A 74 2.02 5.42 -1.64
CA THR A 74 0.65 5.65 -1.15
C THR A 74 0.59 6.92 -0.31
N ALA A 75 1.59 7.19 0.54
CA ALA A 75 1.69 8.43 1.30
C ALA A 75 1.89 9.64 0.39
N LEU A 76 2.73 9.53 -0.64
CA LEU A 76 2.90 10.60 -1.64
C LEU A 76 1.60 10.90 -2.40
N LEU A 77 0.85 9.86 -2.81
CA LEU A 77 -0.46 10.02 -3.44
C LEU A 77 -1.49 10.67 -2.50
N ALA A 78 -1.51 10.25 -1.23
CA ALA A 78 -2.37 10.84 -0.21
C ALA A 78 -2.02 12.32 0.04
N MET A 79 -0.74 12.66 0.15
CA MET A 79 -0.28 14.05 0.29
C MET A 79 -0.59 14.89 -0.95
N ALA A 80 -0.44 14.34 -2.16
CA ALA A 80 -0.82 15.00 -3.40
C ALA A 80 -2.32 15.33 -3.42
N ASN A 81 -3.16 14.41 -2.94
CA ASN A 81 -4.61 14.62 -2.79
C ASN A 81 -4.93 15.67 -1.71
N LEU A 82 -4.20 15.67 -0.59
CA LEU A 82 -4.39 16.62 0.50
C LEU A 82 -4.03 18.06 0.10
N LEU A 83 -2.95 18.24 -0.66
CA LEU A 83 -2.43 19.54 -1.08
C LEU A 83 -3.03 20.07 -2.39
N GLY A 84 -3.97 19.33 -3.00
CA GLY A 84 -4.64 19.75 -4.24
C GLY A 84 -3.72 19.76 -5.47
N PHE A 85 -2.69 18.90 -5.53
CA PHE A 85 -1.76 18.84 -6.68
C PHE A 85 -2.46 18.57 -8.01
N TYR A 86 -3.61 17.90 -7.96
CA TYR A 86 -4.47 17.60 -9.11
C TYR A 86 -4.89 18.86 -9.87
N ASP A 87 -5.18 19.94 -9.14
CA ASP A 87 -5.60 21.22 -9.73
C ASP A 87 -4.40 22.04 -10.25
N ALA A 88 -3.22 21.85 -9.65
CA ALA A 88 -1.99 22.54 -10.05
C ALA A 88 -1.32 21.95 -11.30
N PHE A 89 -1.55 20.67 -11.60
CA PHE A 89 -0.89 19.94 -12.68
C PHE A 89 -1.90 19.28 -13.64
N TYR A 90 -2.80 20.07 -14.21
CA TYR A 90 -3.84 19.64 -15.17
C TYR A 90 -3.32 18.84 -16.38
N LYS A 91 -2.02 18.93 -16.72
CA LYS A 91 -1.40 18.16 -17.80
C LYS A 91 -1.14 16.69 -17.44
N PHE A 92 -1.10 16.37 -16.14
CA PHE A 92 -0.80 15.02 -15.67
C PHE A 92 -2.11 14.32 -15.28
N ASN A 93 -2.35 13.14 -15.86
CA ASN A 93 -3.60 12.41 -15.66
C ASN A 93 -3.53 11.59 -14.36
N PHE A 94 -3.51 12.28 -13.22
CA PHE A 94 -3.35 11.68 -11.89
C PHE A 94 -4.35 10.54 -11.59
N PRO A 95 -5.63 10.61 -11.98
CA PRO A 95 -6.56 9.48 -11.74
C PRO A 95 -6.15 8.19 -12.45
N VAL A 96 -5.44 8.29 -13.58
CA VAL A 96 -4.90 7.12 -14.29
C VAL A 96 -3.67 6.59 -13.57
N LEU A 97 -2.78 7.47 -13.11
CA LEU A 97 -1.60 7.09 -12.32
C LEU A 97 -2.02 6.38 -11.02
N GLU A 98 -2.98 6.94 -10.29
CA GLU A 98 -3.48 6.39 -9.02
C GLU A 98 -4.07 4.98 -9.22
N ARG A 99 -4.84 4.77 -10.30
CA ARG A 99 -5.36 3.43 -10.66
C ARG A 99 -4.23 2.45 -10.95
N PHE A 100 -3.26 2.85 -11.77
CA PHE A 100 -2.14 1.99 -12.14
C PHE A 100 -1.31 1.59 -10.92
N LEU A 101 -0.93 2.56 -10.09
CA LEU A 101 -0.16 2.32 -8.87
C LEU A 101 -0.92 1.46 -7.86
N THR A 102 -2.19 1.75 -7.59
CA THR A 102 -2.99 0.96 -6.64
C THR A 102 -3.17 -0.48 -7.12
N THR A 103 -3.36 -0.69 -8.44
CA THR A 103 -3.44 -2.05 -9.02
C THR A 103 -2.10 -2.77 -8.90
N LEU A 104 -0.98 -2.08 -9.18
CA LEU A 104 0.35 -2.64 -9.02
C LEU A 104 0.61 -3.05 -7.57
N PHE A 105 0.24 -2.22 -6.59
CA PHE A 105 0.41 -2.52 -5.17
C PHE A 105 -0.42 -3.73 -4.74
N ALA A 106 -1.66 -3.86 -5.22
CA ALA A 106 -2.47 -5.06 -4.99
C ALA A 106 -1.76 -6.33 -5.49
N VAL A 107 -1.18 -6.29 -6.70
CA VAL A 107 -0.42 -7.43 -7.26
C VAL A 107 0.84 -7.73 -6.44
N LEU A 108 1.57 -6.71 -5.99
CA LEU A 108 2.75 -6.89 -5.14
C LEU A 108 2.39 -7.54 -3.80
N TYR A 109 1.34 -7.08 -3.13
CA TYR A 109 0.89 -7.69 -1.87
C TYR A 109 0.34 -9.10 -2.05
N LEU A 110 -0.34 -9.40 -3.16
CA LEU A 110 -0.72 -10.79 -3.49
C LEU A 110 0.52 -11.68 -3.69
N THR A 111 1.57 -11.15 -4.31
CA THR A 111 2.84 -11.86 -4.45
C THR A 111 3.51 -12.08 -3.09
N ASP A 112 3.47 -11.09 -2.19
CA ASP A 112 3.98 -11.20 -0.83
C ASP A 112 3.28 -12.29 -0.03
N VAL A 113 1.95 -12.38 -0.15
CA VAL A 113 1.15 -13.45 0.49
C VAL A 113 1.66 -14.83 0.07
N VAL A 114 1.95 -15.02 -1.22
CA VAL A 114 2.48 -16.30 -1.74
C VAL A 114 3.88 -16.58 -1.20
N ILE A 115 4.76 -15.56 -1.12
CA ILE A 115 6.11 -15.70 -0.57
C ILE A 115 6.05 -16.09 0.91
N ILE A 116 5.32 -15.32 1.73
CA ILE A 116 5.20 -15.59 3.17
C ILE A 116 4.55 -16.95 3.40
N PHE A 117 3.52 -17.31 2.64
CA PHE A 117 2.91 -18.64 2.75
C PHE A 117 3.92 -19.76 2.43
N SER A 118 4.71 -19.61 1.36
CA SER A 118 5.78 -20.56 1.03
C SER A 118 6.80 -20.67 2.17
N ASP A 119 7.22 -19.54 2.75
CA ASP A 119 8.19 -19.52 3.85
C ASP A 119 7.62 -20.19 5.11
N VAL A 120 6.35 -19.95 5.44
CA VAL A 120 5.64 -20.65 6.55
C VAL A 120 5.61 -22.16 6.33
N MET A 121 5.34 -22.62 5.11
CA MET A 121 5.29 -24.05 4.78
C MET A 121 6.67 -24.72 4.78
N SER A 122 7.74 -23.94 4.64
CA SER A 122 9.12 -24.44 4.61
C SER A 122 9.74 -24.65 5.99
N VAL A 123 9.13 -24.12 7.05
CA VAL A 123 9.64 -24.18 8.43
C VAL A 123 8.68 -24.95 9.35
N PRO A 124 9.17 -25.49 10.48
CA PRO A 124 8.29 -26.05 11.50
C PRO A 124 7.22 -25.05 11.93
N PHE A 125 5.98 -25.50 11.92
CA PHE A 125 4.84 -24.65 12.21
C PHE A 125 4.91 -24.07 13.64
N SER A 126 4.78 -22.75 13.74
CA SER A 126 4.54 -22.04 14.99
C SER A 126 3.33 -21.12 14.79
N PRO A 127 2.41 -21.02 15.77
CA PRO A 127 1.27 -20.10 15.70
C PRO A 127 1.68 -18.65 15.45
N ALA A 128 2.87 -18.24 15.90
CA ALA A 128 3.40 -16.88 15.69
C ALA A 128 3.55 -16.53 14.20
N TRP A 129 3.80 -17.50 13.33
CA TRP A 129 3.98 -17.32 11.89
C TRP A 129 2.68 -16.98 11.15
N MET A 130 1.53 -17.15 11.80
CA MET A 130 0.25 -16.70 11.24
C MET A 130 0.13 -15.16 11.24
N LEU A 131 0.83 -14.46 12.13
CA LEU A 131 0.78 -13.00 12.20
C LEU A 131 1.21 -12.32 10.88
N PRO A 132 2.42 -12.54 10.34
CA PRO A 132 2.82 -11.92 9.07
C PRO A 132 1.87 -12.28 7.93
N LEU A 133 1.35 -13.51 7.90
CA LEU A 133 0.40 -13.94 6.89
C LEU A 133 -0.94 -13.18 6.97
N ILE A 134 -1.51 -13.06 8.17
CA ILE A 134 -2.79 -12.36 8.40
C ILE A 134 -2.69 -10.89 8.03
N PHE A 135 -1.65 -10.20 8.49
CA PHE A 135 -1.46 -8.77 8.22
C PHE A 135 -1.21 -8.50 6.73
N THR A 136 -0.40 -9.33 6.08
CA THR A 136 -0.13 -9.20 4.64
C THR A 136 -1.39 -9.49 3.83
N LEU A 137 -2.17 -10.51 4.19
CA LEU A 137 -3.44 -10.83 3.53
C LEU A 137 -4.45 -9.67 3.68
N TRP A 138 -4.58 -9.13 4.89
CA TRP A 138 -5.49 -8.02 5.14
C TRP A 138 -5.09 -6.78 4.34
N THR A 139 -3.79 -6.48 4.26
CA THR A 139 -3.26 -5.39 3.45
C THR A 139 -3.53 -5.62 1.96
N ALA A 140 -3.33 -6.84 1.45
CA ALA A 140 -3.66 -7.22 0.08
C ALA A 140 -5.14 -7.01 -0.24
N VAL A 141 -6.04 -7.39 0.68
CA VAL A 141 -7.49 -7.20 0.53
C VAL A 141 -7.85 -5.72 0.43
N VAL A 142 -7.26 -4.86 1.27
CA VAL A 142 -7.54 -3.42 1.23
C VAL A 142 -7.08 -2.80 -0.09
N TYR A 143 -5.84 -3.05 -0.53
CA TYR A 143 -5.35 -2.57 -1.83
C TYR A 143 -6.18 -3.11 -3.01
N SER A 144 -6.61 -4.37 -2.94
CA SER A 144 -7.45 -4.97 -3.98
C SER A 144 -8.84 -4.34 -4.03
N ALA A 145 -9.43 -4.06 -2.85
CA ALA A 145 -10.72 -3.38 -2.75
C ALA A 145 -10.64 -1.95 -3.28
N ASP A 146 -9.59 -1.20 -2.94
CA ASP A 146 -9.42 0.16 -3.45
C ASP A 146 -9.18 0.18 -4.96
N ALA A 147 -8.35 -0.71 -5.49
CA ALA A 147 -8.19 -0.91 -6.93
C ALA A 147 -9.55 -1.17 -7.60
N TYR A 148 -10.35 -2.11 -7.06
CA TYR A 148 -11.68 -2.40 -7.57
C TYR A 148 -12.60 -1.17 -7.59
N PHE A 149 -12.63 -0.38 -6.51
CA PHE A 149 -13.44 0.84 -6.46
C PHE A 149 -12.98 1.89 -7.48
N LEU A 150 -11.67 2.08 -7.65
CA LEU A 150 -11.10 3.04 -8.60
C LEU A 150 -11.40 2.67 -10.06
N TRP A 151 -11.41 1.37 -10.39
CA TRP A 151 -11.77 0.86 -11.71
C TRP A 151 -13.28 0.88 -11.94
N SER A 152 -14.09 0.46 -10.96
CA SER A 152 -15.56 0.49 -11.05
C SER A 152 -16.11 1.90 -11.31
N LYS A 153 -15.54 2.92 -10.64
CA LYS A 153 -15.92 4.34 -10.85
C LYS A 153 -15.62 4.87 -12.26
N ARG A 154 -14.76 4.20 -13.04
CA ARG A 154 -14.51 4.55 -14.46
C ARG A 154 -15.73 4.22 -15.32
N ASN A 155 -16.28 3.03 -15.15
CA ASN A 155 -17.41 2.54 -15.95
C ASN A 155 -18.64 3.45 -15.81
N TYR A 156 -18.81 4.10 -14.65
CA TYR A 156 -19.89 5.08 -14.43
C TYR A 156 -19.64 6.44 -15.09
N ARG A 157 -18.38 6.86 -15.29
CA ARG A 157 -18.04 8.15 -15.90
C ARG A 157 -17.96 8.13 -17.43
N GLU A 158 -17.91 6.95 -18.04
CA GLU A 158 -17.94 6.77 -19.50
C GLU A 158 -19.38 6.56 -20.05
N GLN A 159 -20.40 6.59 -19.18
CA GLN A 159 -21.82 6.42 -19.53
C GLN A 159 -22.61 7.75 -19.64
N TRP A 160 -21.94 8.89 -19.47
CA TRP A 160 -22.50 10.24 -19.59
C TRP A 160 -21.55 11.12 -20.40
#